data_AF-A0A7J7XKX5-F1
#
_entry.id   AF-A0A7J7XKX5-F1
#
_cell.length_a   1.000
_cell.length_b   1.000
_cell.length_c   1.000
_cell.angle_alpha   90.00
_cell.angle_beta   90.00
_cell.angle_gamma   90.00
#
_symmetry.space_group_name_H-M   'P 1'
#
loop_
_entity.id
_entity.type
_entity.pdbx_description
1 polymer ?
#
loop_
_entity_poly.entity_id
_entity_poly.type
_entity_poly.pdbx_seq_one_letter_code
_entity_poly.pdbx_strand_id
1 'polypeptide(L)'
;MSNNGTDLTLGFISSSVAILLFGSNYVPLKKYDTGDGMFLQWVLCAAIWLAALVANLVLHCPKFWPFAMVGGCIWATGNIAVVPVMKTIGLGLGLLIWGSLNALTGWTSSRFGWFGMDAEEVAKPLLNYLGAGLSVVSTFICFFIKSEIPKNTCSMDTTPLMTEHVTNKTQDPCPGSSWVDQLSPVQSRMVGCSLAVISGILYGSTFVPIIYIKDHSKRNDSIYAGASQYDLDYVFAHASGIFLMSTIYFLAYCIAMKNNPKLYPEAVLPGFLSGILWAIATCCWFIANHSLSAVVSFPIITAGPGFVAAMWGVFMFKEIQGQQNYLLMIFAFCIILTGALCTAFSKT
;
A
#
# COMPACT_ATOMS: atom_id res chain seq x y z
N MET A 1 -19.76 -17.78 27.71
CA MET A 1 -19.01 -18.83 26.97
C MET A 1 -19.55 -19.02 25.53
N SER A 2 -19.95 -17.96 24.82
CA SER A 2 -20.33 -18.04 23.39
C SER A 2 -19.56 -17.06 22.47
N ASN A 3 -18.55 -16.32 22.99
CA ASN A 3 -17.90 -15.24 22.23
C ASN A 3 -16.77 -15.69 21.29
N ASN A 4 -16.01 -16.75 21.62
CA ASN A 4 -14.84 -17.11 20.81
C ASN A 4 -15.19 -17.43 19.34
N GLY A 5 -16.31 -18.11 19.07
CA GLY A 5 -16.71 -18.46 17.70
C GLY A 5 -17.14 -17.25 16.88
N THR A 6 -17.85 -16.31 17.50
CA THR A 6 -18.29 -15.06 16.85
C THR A 6 -17.11 -14.13 16.59
N ASP A 7 -16.17 -14.02 17.53
CA ASP A 7 -14.96 -13.20 17.40
C ASP A 7 -14.04 -13.74 16.29
N LEU A 8 -13.81 -15.06 16.25
CA LEU A 8 -13.09 -15.72 15.16
C LEU A 8 -13.74 -15.44 13.79
N THR A 9 -15.06 -15.58 13.71
CA THR A 9 -15.82 -15.35 12.46
C THR A 9 -15.69 -13.89 12.01
N LEU A 10 -15.90 -12.94 12.92
CA LEU A 10 -15.76 -11.51 12.65
C LEU A 10 -14.35 -11.17 12.17
N GLY A 11 -13.35 -11.77 12.81
CA GLY A 11 -11.95 -11.60 12.47
C GLY A 11 -11.61 -12.05 11.05
N PHE A 12 -12.01 -13.26 10.66
CA PHE A 12 -11.78 -13.77 9.31
C PHE A 12 -12.56 -13.00 8.24
N ILE A 13 -13.82 -12.64 8.50
CA ILE A 13 -14.60 -11.78 7.60
C ILE A 13 -13.90 -10.44 7.41
N SER A 14 -13.44 -9.82 8.49
CA SER A 14 -12.73 -8.54 8.44
C SER A 14 -11.41 -8.66 7.67
N SER A 15 -10.65 -9.74 7.86
CA SER A 15 -9.45 -10.02 7.05
C SER A 15 -9.78 -10.18 5.57
N SER A 16 -10.83 -10.93 5.21
CA SER A 16 -11.24 -11.11 3.81
C SER A 16 -11.66 -9.79 3.16
N VAL A 17 -12.42 -8.95 3.86
CA VAL A 17 -12.80 -7.62 3.38
C VAL A 17 -11.56 -6.74 3.21
N ALA A 18 -10.65 -6.71 4.18
CA ALA A 18 -9.41 -5.94 4.07
C ALA A 18 -8.56 -6.37 2.87
N ILE A 19 -8.42 -7.68 2.63
CA ILE A 19 -7.67 -8.24 1.49
C ILE A 19 -8.26 -7.77 0.15
N LEU A 20 -9.58 -7.92 0.00
CA LEU A 20 -10.27 -7.55 -1.24
C LEU A 20 -10.15 -6.05 -1.52
N LEU A 21 -10.34 -5.23 -0.48
CA LEU A 21 -10.30 -3.77 -0.60
C LEU A 21 -8.87 -3.26 -0.87
N PHE A 22 -7.85 -3.70 -0.12
CA PHE A 22 -6.46 -3.32 -0.40
C PHE A 22 -5.96 -3.82 -1.75
N GLY A 23 -6.37 -5.02 -2.18
CA GLY A 23 -5.99 -5.56 -3.48
C GLY A 23 -6.67 -4.87 -4.66
N SER A 24 -7.78 -4.16 -4.40
CA SER A 24 -8.60 -3.52 -5.43
C SER A 24 -8.63 -1.99 -5.35
N ASN A 25 -8.05 -1.38 -4.32
CA ASN A 25 -8.18 0.07 -4.07
C ASN A 25 -7.67 0.92 -5.24
N TYR A 26 -6.65 0.47 -5.96
CA TYR A 26 -6.06 1.18 -7.10
C TYR A 26 -6.67 0.77 -8.46
N VAL A 27 -7.57 -0.21 -8.50
CA VAL A 27 -8.24 -0.66 -9.73
C VAL A 27 -9.06 0.46 -10.41
N PRO A 28 -9.83 1.29 -9.68
CA PRO A 28 -10.59 2.40 -10.28
C PRO A 28 -9.70 3.39 -11.04
N LEU A 29 -8.44 3.53 -10.64
CA LEU A 29 -7.51 4.54 -11.17
C LEU A 29 -6.88 4.14 -12.50
N LYS A 30 -6.92 2.86 -12.85
CA LYS A 30 -6.30 2.34 -14.08
C LYS A 30 -6.98 2.82 -15.37
N LYS A 31 -8.24 3.26 -15.28
CA LYS A 31 -9.04 3.71 -16.45
C LYS A 31 -8.88 5.19 -16.76
N TYR A 32 -8.29 5.97 -15.86
CA TYR A 32 -8.21 7.43 -15.95
C TYR A 32 -6.75 7.87 -16.02
N ASP A 33 -6.49 9.00 -16.68
CA ASP A 33 -5.17 9.59 -16.63
C ASP A 33 -4.92 10.19 -15.24
N THR A 34 -3.88 9.69 -14.58
CA THR A 34 -3.46 10.07 -13.23
C THR A 34 -2.25 10.98 -13.24
N GLY A 35 -1.71 11.31 -14.43
CA GLY A 35 -0.60 12.24 -14.58
C GLY A 35 0.68 11.80 -13.87
N ASP A 36 1.25 12.71 -13.08
CA ASP A 36 2.40 12.44 -12.19
C ASP A 36 1.99 11.89 -10.82
N GLY A 37 0.69 11.83 -10.53
CA GLY A 37 0.13 11.26 -9.31
C GLY A 37 0.10 12.17 -8.09
N MET A 38 0.72 13.36 -8.13
CA MET A 38 0.82 14.23 -6.94
C MET A 38 -0.54 14.79 -6.50
N PHE A 39 -1.36 15.22 -7.47
CA PHE A 39 -2.72 15.66 -7.19
C PHE A 39 -3.61 14.50 -6.73
N LEU A 40 -3.48 13.34 -7.38
CA LEU A 40 -4.23 12.14 -7.02
C LEU A 40 -3.94 11.69 -5.58
N GLN A 41 -2.65 11.68 -5.20
CA GLN A 41 -2.19 11.37 -3.84
C GLN A 41 -2.92 12.23 -2.80
N TRP A 42 -3.03 13.53 -3.06
CA TRP A 42 -3.70 14.47 -2.16
C TRP A 42 -5.19 14.22 -2.04
N VAL A 43 -5.89 14.00 -3.17
CA VAL A 43 -7.32 13.66 -3.17
C VAL A 43 -7.59 12.34 -2.43
N LEU A 44 -6.78 11.33 -2.69
CA LEU A 44 -6.86 10.02 -2.03
C LEU A 44 -6.67 10.15 -0.51
N CYS A 45 -5.66 10.92 -0.07
CA CYS A 45 -5.41 11.16 1.34
C CYS A 45 -6.52 11.98 2.02
N ALA A 46 -7.14 12.92 1.32
CA ALA A 46 -8.30 13.66 1.82
C ALA A 46 -9.49 12.71 2.06
N ALA A 47 -9.74 11.76 1.15
CA ALA A 47 -10.78 10.76 1.31
C ALA A 47 -10.51 9.81 2.50
N ILE A 48 -9.25 9.38 2.67
CA ILE A 48 -8.82 8.60 3.84
C ILE A 48 -9.13 9.35 5.14
N TRP A 49 -8.78 10.64 5.19
CA TRP A 49 -9.01 11.46 6.37
C TRP A 49 -10.50 11.66 6.67
N LEU A 50 -11.33 11.89 5.67
CA LEU A 50 -12.79 12.01 5.84
C LEU A 50 -13.41 10.70 6.36
N ALA A 51 -13.01 9.55 5.81
CA ALA A 51 -13.48 8.26 6.31
C ALA A 51 -13.02 8.00 7.75
N ALA A 52 -11.77 8.35 8.07
CA ALA A 52 -11.24 8.24 9.43
C ALA A 52 -11.92 9.19 10.42
N LEU A 53 -12.35 10.38 9.98
CA LEU A 53 -13.13 11.31 10.80
C LEU A 53 -14.49 10.70 11.17
N VAL A 54 -15.17 10.05 10.22
CA VAL A 54 -16.42 9.33 10.50
C VAL A 54 -16.17 8.22 11.52
N ALA A 55 -15.11 7.42 11.34
CA ALA A 55 -14.74 6.38 12.31
C ALA A 55 -14.46 6.98 13.70
N ASN A 56 -13.77 8.11 13.78
CA ASN A 56 -13.49 8.82 15.04
C ASN A 56 -14.78 9.23 15.77
N LEU A 57 -15.77 9.74 15.03
CA LEU A 57 -17.06 10.14 15.59
C LEU A 57 -17.85 8.92 16.09
N VAL A 58 -17.84 7.81 15.35
CA VAL A 58 -18.48 6.56 15.75
C VAL A 58 -17.84 5.98 17.02
N LEU A 59 -16.53 6.15 17.19
CA LEU A 59 -15.78 5.71 18.37
C LEU A 59 -15.82 6.71 19.54
N HIS A 60 -16.71 7.71 19.47
CA HIS A 60 -16.86 8.74 20.51
C HIS A 60 -15.59 9.57 20.78
N CYS A 61 -14.84 9.87 19.72
CA CYS A 61 -13.65 10.74 19.74
C CYS A 61 -12.58 10.25 20.74
N PRO A 62 -11.93 9.10 20.47
CA PRO A 62 -10.84 8.59 21.30
C PRO A 62 -9.72 9.61 21.46
N LYS A 63 -8.92 9.45 22.53
CA LYS A 63 -7.82 10.37 22.84
C LYS A 63 -6.83 10.43 21.67
N PHE A 64 -6.63 11.63 21.14
CA PHE A 64 -5.70 11.86 20.04
C PHE A 64 -4.24 11.82 20.53
N TRP A 65 -3.46 10.88 20.00
CA TRP A 65 -2.03 10.76 20.29
C TRP A 65 -1.20 11.24 19.09
N PRO A 66 -0.58 12.44 19.15
CA PRO A 66 0.12 13.02 18.00
C PRO A 66 1.26 12.16 17.44
N PHE A 67 1.92 11.35 18.28
CA PHE A 67 2.99 10.46 17.82
C PHE A 67 2.49 9.40 16.82
N ALA A 68 1.20 9.01 16.88
CA ALA A 68 0.61 8.12 15.88
C ALA A 68 0.52 8.76 14.47
N MET A 69 0.53 10.09 14.37
CA MET A 69 0.59 10.80 13.08
C MET A 69 1.88 10.50 12.32
N VAL A 70 3.00 10.25 13.03
CA VAL A 70 4.29 9.91 12.40
C VAL A 70 4.14 8.68 11.50
N GLY A 71 3.36 7.70 11.94
CA GLY A 71 3.06 6.51 11.14
C GLY A 71 2.35 6.86 9.83
N GLY A 72 1.39 7.79 9.91
CA GLY A 72 0.68 8.29 8.73
C GLY A 72 1.58 9.08 7.78
N CYS A 73 2.52 9.85 8.31
CA CYS A 73 3.51 10.55 7.50
C CYS A 73 4.42 9.58 6.73
N ILE A 74 4.88 8.51 7.40
CA ILE A 74 5.68 7.44 6.77
C ILE A 74 4.88 6.78 5.64
N TRP A 75 3.61 6.45 5.87
CA TRP A 75 2.74 5.87 4.85
C TRP A 75 2.57 6.79 3.64
N ALA A 76 2.23 8.07 3.87
CA ALA A 76 2.03 9.04 2.79
C ALA A 76 3.30 9.24 1.94
N THR A 77 4.48 9.11 2.55
CA THR A 77 5.78 9.18 1.88
C THR A 77 5.96 8.01 0.91
N GLY A 78 5.62 6.79 1.34
CA GLY A 78 5.61 5.62 0.45
C GLY A 78 4.56 5.75 -0.65
N ASN A 79 3.40 6.32 -0.33
CA ASN A 79 2.26 6.34 -1.24
C ASN A 79 2.42 7.27 -2.46
N ILE A 80 3.30 8.29 -2.38
CA ILE A 80 3.66 9.11 -3.55
C ILE A 80 4.17 8.26 -4.71
N ALA A 81 4.89 7.17 -4.41
CA ALA A 81 5.51 6.34 -5.43
C ALA A 81 4.51 5.42 -6.15
N VAL A 82 3.26 5.32 -5.71
CA VAL A 82 2.28 4.37 -6.27
C VAL A 82 2.02 4.63 -7.74
N VAL A 83 1.75 5.88 -8.15
CA VAL A 83 1.48 6.20 -9.56
C VAL A 83 2.69 5.91 -10.45
N PRO A 84 3.92 6.35 -10.11
CA PRO A 84 5.12 5.92 -10.82
C PRO A 84 5.29 4.40 -10.91
N VAL A 85 5.05 3.65 -9.83
CA VAL A 85 5.16 2.18 -9.83
C VAL A 85 4.12 1.55 -10.77
N MET A 86 2.86 1.99 -10.71
CA MET A 86 1.80 1.50 -11.60
C MET A 86 2.11 1.77 -13.08
N LYS A 87 2.70 2.93 -13.41
CA LYS A 87 3.08 3.28 -14.78
C LYS A 87 4.34 2.54 -15.28
N THR A 88 5.21 2.07 -14.38
CA THR A 88 6.51 1.45 -14.74
C THR A 88 6.52 -0.07 -14.73
N ILE A 89 5.98 -0.70 -13.69
CA ILE A 89 6.01 -2.17 -13.53
C ILE A 89 4.61 -2.79 -13.40
N GLY A 90 3.54 -1.98 -13.45
CA GLY A 90 2.16 -2.45 -13.43
C GLY A 90 1.60 -2.59 -12.02
N LEU A 91 0.29 -2.66 -11.92
CA LEU A 91 -0.39 -2.71 -10.61
C LEU A 91 -0.14 -4.04 -9.92
N GLY A 92 -0.31 -5.16 -10.64
CA GLY A 92 -0.19 -6.49 -10.05
C GLY A 92 1.20 -6.77 -9.48
N LEU A 93 2.25 -6.53 -10.29
CA LEU A 93 3.63 -6.74 -9.87
C LEU A 93 4.07 -5.74 -8.79
N GLY A 94 3.63 -4.48 -8.88
CA GLY A 94 3.84 -3.48 -7.84
C GLY A 94 3.35 -3.98 -6.48
N LEU A 95 2.06 -4.34 -6.38
CA LEU A 95 1.45 -4.82 -5.12
C LEU A 95 2.17 -6.02 -4.54
N LEU A 96 2.63 -6.94 -5.38
CA LEU A 96 3.38 -8.11 -4.93
C LEU A 96 4.72 -7.73 -4.28
N ILE A 97 5.51 -6.88 -4.95
CA ILE A 97 6.83 -6.48 -4.44
C ILE A 97 6.66 -5.71 -3.14
N TRP A 98 5.90 -4.60 -3.15
CA TRP A 98 5.78 -3.78 -1.94
C TRP A 98 5.03 -4.50 -0.82
N GLY A 99 4.05 -5.35 -1.13
CA GLY A 99 3.31 -6.14 -0.14
C GLY A 99 4.22 -7.13 0.59
N SER A 100 5.14 -7.76 -0.14
CA SER A 100 6.13 -8.66 0.45
C SER A 100 7.12 -7.92 1.35
N LEU A 101 7.63 -6.76 0.90
CA LEU A 101 8.51 -5.92 1.72
C LEU A 101 7.78 -5.33 2.95
N ASN A 102 6.51 -4.94 2.80
CA ASN A 102 5.66 -4.49 3.91
C ASN A 102 5.56 -5.58 4.99
N ALA A 103 5.25 -6.82 4.59
CA ALA A 103 5.20 -7.95 5.50
C ALA A 103 6.54 -8.20 6.20
N LEU A 104 7.65 -8.19 5.44
CA LEU A 104 8.98 -8.46 5.96
C LEU A 104 9.45 -7.36 6.93
N THR A 105 9.26 -6.09 6.59
CA THR A 105 9.66 -4.96 7.44
C THR A 105 8.80 -4.89 8.70
N GLY A 106 7.50 -5.11 8.59
CA GLY A 106 6.62 -5.20 9.77
C GLY A 106 7.06 -6.34 10.69
N TRP A 107 7.25 -7.54 10.15
CA TRP A 107 7.76 -8.69 10.90
C TRP A 107 9.11 -8.39 11.57
N THR A 108 10.07 -7.83 10.84
CA THR A 108 11.41 -7.50 11.36
C THR A 108 11.31 -6.50 12.51
N SER A 109 10.51 -5.45 12.33
CA SER A 109 10.38 -4.40 13.34
C SER A 109 9.79 -4.93 14.64
N SER A 110 8.74 -5.76 14.58
CA SER A 110 8.10 -6.37 15.76
C SER A 110 8.97 -7.46 16.38
N ARG A 111 9.59 -8.33 15.59
CA ARG A 111 10.38 -9.46 16.09
C ARG A 111 11.62 -9.01 16.87
N PHE A 112 12.31 -7.99 16.37
CA PHE A 112 13.56 -7.50 16.96
C PHE A 112 13.39 -6.27 17.84
N GLY A 113 12.16 -5.78 18.05
CA GLY A 113 11.90 -4.60 18.87
C GLY A 113 12.58 -3.34 18.33
N TRP A 114 12.64 -3.18 17.01
CA TRP A 114 13.22 -1.97 16.41
C TRP A 114 12.47 -0.73 16.86
N PHE A 115 13.15 0.41 16.88
CA PHE A 115 12.57 1.69 17.29
C PHE A 115 12.09 1.73 18.75
N GLY A 116 12.64 0.86 19.60
CA GLY A 116 12.34 0.82 21.04
C GLY A 116 11.03 0.13 21.39
N MET A 117 10.45 -0.66 20.48
CA MET A 117 9.31 -1.53 20.78
C MET A 117 9.73 -2.74 21.60
N ASP A 118 8.79 -3.37 22.31
CA ASP A 118 9.08 -4.62 23.00
C ASP A 118 9.28 -5.73 21.96
N ALA A 119 10.39 -6.47 22.06
CA ALA A 119 10.70 -7.53 21.11
C ALA A 119 9.69 -8.68 21.25
N GLU A 120 9.07 -9.06 20.15
CA GLU A 120 8.09 -10.13 20.14
C GLU A 120 8.76 -11.51 20.33
N GLU A 121 8.43 -12.20 21.42
CA GLU A 121 8.84 -13.58 21.65
C GLU A 121 7.91 -14.56 20.93
N VAL A 122 8.52 -15.60 20.33
CA VAL A 122 7.82 -16.63 19.56
C VAL A 122 8.19 -18.01 20.10
N ALA A 123 7.19 -18.89 20.24
CA ALA A 123 7.37 -20.23 20.80
C ALA A 123 8.30 -21.10 19.96
N LYS A 124 8.28 -20.94 18.62
CA LYS A 124 9.09 -21.72 17.67
C LYS A 124 9.92 -20.79 16.76
N PRO A 125 11.09 -20.30 17.22
CA PRO A 125 11.91 -19.33 16.47
C PRO A 125 12.35 -19.81 15.09
N LEU A 126 12.70 -21.09 14.95
CA LEU A 126 13.14 -21.66 13.67
C LEU A 126 12.03 -21.59 12.61
N LEU A 127 10.79 -21.94 12.98
CA LEU A 127 9.65 -21.90 12.08
C LEU A 127 9.31 -20.46 11.66
N ASN A 128 9.47 -19.51 12.59
CA ASN A 128 9.29 -18.09 12.33
C ASN A 128 10.31 -17.56 11.32
N TYR A 129 11.60 -17.89 11.50
CA TYR A 129 12.66 -17.48 10.58
C TYR A 129 12.56 -18.15 9.21
N LEU A 130 12.11 -19.41 9.14
CA LEU A 130 11.79 -20.05 7.87
C LEU A 130 10.65 -19.31 7.14
N GLY A 131 9.61 -18.91 7.86
CA GLY A 131 8.51 -18.11 7.29
C GLY A 131 8.98 -16.79 6.70
N ALA A 132 9.81 -16.05 7.44
CA ALA A 132 10.42 -14.81 6.96
C ALA A 132 11.35 -15.06 5.75
N GLY A 133 12.16 -16.12 5.78
CA GLY A 133 13.03 -16.50 4.68
C GLY A 133 12.26 -16.83 3.39
N LEU A 134 11.14 -17.55 3.50
CA LEU A 134 10.25 -17.82 2.37
C LEU A 134 9.66 -16.53 1.78
N SER A 135 9.32 -15.54 2.62
CA SER A 135 8.86 -14.23 2.14
C SER A 135 9.93 -13.50 1.32
N VAL A 136 11.20 -13.54 1.75
CA VAL A 136 12.33 -13.00 0.96
C VAL A 136 12.48 -13.71 -0.37
N VAL A 137 12.43 -15.04 -0.38
CA VAL A 137 12.52 -15.84 -1.62
C VAL A 137 11.36 -15.50 -2.57
N SER A 138 10.14 -15.35 -2.06
CA SER A 138 9.00 -14.98 -2.89
C SER A 138 9.13 -13.59 -3.52
N THR A 139 9.67 -12.63 -2.77
CA THR A 139 9.97 -11.28 -3.28
C THR A 139 10.96 -11.37 -4.43
N PHE A 140 12.01 -12.20 -4.27
CA PHE A 140 13.01 -12.41 -5.31
C PHE A 140 12.39 -13.01 -6.58
N ILE A 141 11.50 -13.99 -6.44
CA ILE A 141 10.77 -14.59 -7.57
C ILE A 141 9.88 -13.56 -8.27
N CYS A 142 9.22 -12.68 -7.52
CA CYS A 142 8.37 -11.64 -8.09
C CYS A 142 9.15 -10.73 -9.05
N PHE A 143 10.42 -10.42 -8.77
CA PHE A 143 11.25 -9.62 -9.68
C PHE A 143 11.46 -10.25 -11.06
N PHE A 144 11.30 -11.57 -11.21
CA PHE A 144 11.41 -12.25 -12.51
C PHE A 144 10.12 -12.20 -13.33
N ILE A 145 8.98 -11.94 -12.69
CA ILE A 145 7.70 -11.79 -13.39
C ILE A 145 7.81 -10.58 -14.32
N LYS A 146 7.54 -10.79 -15.61
CA LYS A 146 7.50 -9.70 -16.59
C LYS A 146 6.09 -9.14 -16.65
N SER A 147 5.96 -7.84 -16.43
CA SER A 147 4.73 -7.11 -16.69
C SER A 147 4.82 -6.41 -18.03
N GLU A 148 3.81 -6.60 -18.88
CA GLU A 148 3.61 -5.84 -20.10
C GLU A 148 2.68 -4.68 -19.79
N ILE A 149 3.22 -3.46 -19.81
CA ILE A 149 2.42 -2.25 -19.67
C ILE A 149 2.23 -1.67 -21.05
N PRO A 150 0.98 -1.51 -21.53
CA PRO A 150 0.73 -0.76 -22.74
C PRO A 150 1.31 0.64 -22.55
N LYS A 151 2.33 0.98 -23.33
CA LYS A 151 2.69 2.39 -23.48
C LYS A 151 1.51 3.02 -24.21
N ASN A 152 0.84 3.98 -23.58
CA ASN A 152 -0.13 4.80 -24.29
C ASN A 152 0.63 5.56 -25.37
N THR A 153 0.72 4.99 -26.56
CA THR A 153 1.07 5.73 -27.76
C THR A 153 -0.01 6.79 -27.88
N CYS A 154 0.40 8.07 -27.87
CA CYS A 154 -0.49 9.21 -27.98
C CYS A 154 -1.54 8.93 -29.07
N SER A 155 -2.82 8.87 -28.69
CA SER A 155 -3.91 8.73 -29.64
C SER A 155 -3.92 10.00 -30.48
N MET A 156 -3.43 9.92 -31.71
CA MET A 156 -3.66 10.95 -32.73
C MET A 156 -5.07 10.81 -33.27
N ASP A 157 -6.06 11.04 -32.42
CA ASP A 157 -7.43 11.31 -32.86
C ASP A 157 -7.64 12.82 -32.90
N THR A 158 -7.05 13.44 -33.92
CA THR A 158 -7.74 14.48 -34.65
C THR A 158 -7.18 14.48 -36.06
N THR A 159 -7.93 13.91 -36.99
CA THR A 159 -7.77 14.23 -38.40
C THR A 159 -8.09 15.72 -38.56
N PRO A 160 -7.17 16.53 -39.10
CA PRO A 160 -7.58 17.47 -40.11
C PRO A 160 -6.90 17.07 -41.41
N LEU A 161 -7.73 16.81 -42.42
CA LEU A 161 -7.33 16.94 -43.81
C LEU A 161 -6.63 18.29 -43.98
N MET A 162 -5.32 18.29 -44.21
CA MET A 162 -4.67 19.05 -45.30
C MET A 162 -3.15 18.76 -45.31
N THR A 163 -2.70 18.38 -46.50
CA THR A 163 -1.33 18.30 -46.98
C THR A 163 -0.51 19.53 -46.59
N GLU A 164 0.66 19.36 -45.94
CA GLU A 164 1.96 19.84 -46.46
C GLU A 164 3.17 19.58 -45.54
N HIS A 165 4.27 19.26 -46.24
CA HIS A 165 5.70 19.29 -45.92
C HIS A 165 6.26 18.81 -44.56
N VAL A 166 6.97 17.68 -44.68
CA VAL A 166 8.11 17.25 -43.86
C VAL A 166 9.04 18.42 -43.54
N THR A 167 9.13 18.79 -42.26
CA THR A 167 10.31 19.48 -41.72
C THR A 167 10.68 18.84 -40.38
N ASN A 168 11.93 18.38 -40.28
CA ASN A 168 12.55 17.90 -39.04
C ASN A 168 12.34 18.91 -37.91
N LYS A 169 11.40 18.62 -37.01
CA LYS A 169 11.38 19.20 -35.66
C LYS A 169 11.62 18.05 -34.68
N THR A 170 12.65 18.20 -33.87
CA THR A 170 12.80 17.51 -32.58
C THR A 170 11.42 17.40 -31.93
N GLN A 171 10.98 16.16 -31.67
CA GLN A 171 9.73 15.90 -30.96
C GLN A 171 9.78 16.58 -29.59
N ASP A 172 9.14 17.73 -29.48
CA ASP A 172 8.83 18.31 -28.18
C ASP A 172 7.95 17.31 -27.40
N PRO A 173 8.23 17.04 -26.11
CA PRO A 173 7.40 16.14 -25.31
C PRO A 173 5.97 16.64 -25.30
N CYS A 174 5.00 15.76 -25.56
CA CYS A 174 3.58 16.10 -25.52
C CYS A 174 3.22 16.83 -24.21
N PRO A 175 2.46 17.94 -24.26
CA PRO A 175 2.01 18.66 -23.08
C PRO A 175 1.07 17.75 -22.27
N GLY A 176 1.61 17.04 -21.29
CA GLY A 176 0.89 16.04 -20.51
C GLY A 176 1.69 14.78 -20.17
N SER A 177 2.84 14.55 -20.83
CA SER A 177 3.70 13.41 -20.50
C SER A 177 4.24 13.50 -19.07
N SER A 178 4.07 12.41 -18.31
CA SER A 178 4.70 12.25 -17.00
C SER A 178 6.19 11.99 -17.21
N TRP A 179 7.03 12.37 -16.23
CA TRP A 179 8.47 12.10 -16.28
C TRP A 179 8.77 10.60 -16.45
N VAL A 180 7.88 9.74 -15.95
CA VAL A 180 7.95 8.28 -16.05
C VAL A 180 7.83 7.81 -17.51
N ASP A 181 7.05 8.52 -18.32
CA ASP A 181 6.79 8.14 -19.72
C ASP A 181 8.03 8.35 -20.61
N GLN A 182 9.01 9.11 -20.14
CA GLN A 182 10.27 9.41 -20.85
C GLN A 182 11.36 8.33 -20.62
N LEU A 183 11.11 7.37 -19.73
CA LEU A 183 12.10 6.36 -19.37
C LEU A 183 12.21 5.24 -20.42
N SER A 184 13.43 4.74 -20.63
CA SER A 184 13.62 3.49 -21.39
C SER A 184 12.95 2.30 -20.67
N PRO A 185 12.67 1.17 -21.36
CA PRO A 185 12.04 0.01 -20.72
C PRO A 185 12.83 -0.54 -19.52
N VAL A 186 14.17 -0.53 -19.61
CA VAL A 186 15.05 -1.00 -18.53
C VAL A 186 15.03 -0.03 -17.35
N GLN A 187 15.15 1.28 -17.62
CA GLN A 187 15.08 2.31 -16.58
C GLN A 187 13.71 2.31 -15.88
N SER A 188 12.62 2.21 -16.64
CA SER A 188 11.26 2.10 -16.10
C SER A 188 11.16 0.96 -15.10
N ARG A 189 11.62 -0.23 -15.50
CA ARG A 189 11.60 -1.41 -14.62
C ARG A 189 12.45 -1.21 -13.36
N MET A 190 13.67 -0.69 -13.49
CA MET A 190 14.54 -0.43 -12.33
C MET A 190 13.90 0.57 -11.37
N VAL A 191 13.44 1.72 -11.88
CA VAL A 191 12.78 2.76 -11.10
C VAL A 191 11.54 2.22 -10.40
N GLY A 192 10.67 1.51 -11.12
CA GLY A 192 9.46 0.92 -10.56
C GLY A 192 9.73 -0.10 -9.46
N CYS A 193 10.69 -1.01 -9.68
CA CYS A 193 11.11 -1.97 -8.67
C CYS A 193 11.71 -1.29 -7.43
N SER A 194 12.61 -0.32 -7.60
CA SER A 194 13.21 0.42 -6.48
C SER A 194 12.16 1.19 -5.68
N LEU A 195 11.25 1.88 -6.36
CA LEU A 195 10.16 2.60 -5.73
C LEU A 195 9.20 1.67 -4.98
N ALA A 196 8.88 0.50 -5.54
CA ALA A 196 8.06 -0.50 -4.86
C ALA A 196 8.73 -1.05 -3.60
N VAL A 197 10.05 -1.32 -3.64
CA VAL A 197 10.81 -1.76 -2.46
C VAL A 197 10.80 -0.69 -1.37
N ILE A 198 11.10 0.57 -1.71
CA ILE A 198 11.11 1.68 -0.75
C ILE A 198 9.71 1.85 -0.13
N SER A 199 8.67 1.83 -0.97
CA SER A 199 7.27 1.95 -0.52
C SER A 199 6.90 0.82 0.43
N GLY A 200 7.29 -0.42 0.12
CA GLY A 200 7.03 -1.58 0.97
C GLY A 200 7.67 -1.45 2.35
N ILE A 201 8.93 -0.99 2.42
CA ILE A 201 9.61 -0.76 3.71
C ILE A 201 8.90 0.32 4.54
N LEU A 202 8.48 1.42 3.90
CA LEU A 202 7.75 2.50 4.57
C LEU A 202 6.37 2.02 5.05
N TYR A 203 5.64 1.25 4.22
CA TYR A 203 4.37 0.64 4.62
C TYR A 203 4.55 -0.32 5.81
N GLY A 204 5.59 -1.13 5.83
CA GLY A 204 5.88 -2.03 6.96
C GLY A 204 6.20 -1.28 8.26
N SER A 205 6.66 -0.04 8.15
CA SER A 205 7.01 0.82 9.30
C SER A 205 5.85 1.72 9.76
N THR A 206 4.73 1.71 9.03
CA THR A 206 3.60 2.65 9.21
C THR A 206 2.92 2.51 10.57
N PHE A 207 2.85 1.30 11.13
CA PHE A 207 2.22 1.06 12.43
C PHE A 207 3.19 1.03 13.61
N VAL A 208 4.50 1.18 13.38
CA VAL A 208 5.52 1.20 14.44
C VAL A 208 5.21 2.24 15.53
N PRO A 209 4.84 3.51 15.21
CA PRO A 209 4.54 4.49 16.26
C PRO A 209 3.32 4.13 17.12
N ILE A 210 2.31 3.47 16.53
CA ILE A 210 1.13 3.01 17.27
C ILE A 210 1.50 1.86 18.21
N ILE A 211 2.27 0.88 17.71
CA ILE A 211 2.76 -0.24 18.53
C ILE A 211 3.62 0.28 19.68
N TYR A 212 4.51 1.25 19.42
CA TYR A 212 5.32 1.90 20.44
C TYR A 212 4.48 2.54 21.55
N ILE A 213 3.43 3.30 21.20
CA ILE A 213 2.50 3.89 22.19
C ILE A 213 1.84 2.78 23.02
N LYS A 214 1.35 1.73 22.37
CA LYS A 214 0.64 0.62 23.03
C LYS A 214 1.55 -0.14 24.01
N ASP A 215 2.80 -0.40 23.63
CA ASP A 215 3.75 -1.08 24.50
C ASP A 215 4.14 -0.22 25.70
N HIS A 216 4.45 1.05 25.48
CA HIS A 216 4.82 1.96 26.58
C HIS A 216 3.63 2.26 27.49
N SER A 217 2.40 2.24 26.98
CA SER A 217 1.19 2.39 27.78
C SER A 217 1.00 1.30 28.84
N LYS A 218 1.66 0.14 28.72
CA LYS A 218 1.61 -0.92 29.73
C LYS A 218 2.40 -0.55 30.98
N ARG A 219 3.30 0.44 30.89
CA ARG A 219 4.17 0.90 31.99
C ARG A 219 3.58 2.19 32.57
N ASN A 220 3.30 2.18 33.88
CA ASN A 220 2.61 3.27 34.58
C ASN A 220 3.43 4.57 34.66
N ASP A 221 4.74 4.49 34.45
CA ASP A 221 5.70 5.59 34.47
C ASP A 221 5.92 6.24 33.10
N SER A 222 5.31 5.71 32.04
CA SER A 222 5.48 6.26 30.69
C SER A 222 4.54 7.44 30.41
N ILE A 223 4.96 8.31 29.49
CA ILE A 223 4.12 9.41 28.96
C ILE A 223 2.86 8.92 28.22
N TYR A 224 2.80 7.62 27.91
CA TYR A 224 1.69 6.96 27.24
C TYR A 224 0.81 6.16 28.21
N ALA A 225 1.01 6.30 29.52
CA ALA A 225 0.16 5.65 30.51
C ALA A 225 -1.33 5.98 30.27
N GLY A 226 -2.16 4.95 30.21
CA GLY A 226 -3.59 5.05 29.91
C GLY A 226 -3.94 5.21 28.43
N ALA A 227 -3.00 4.98 27.50
CA ALA A 227 -3.34 4.88 26.08
C ALA A 227 -4.13 3.59 25.80
N SER A 228 -5.03 3.66 24.82
CA SER A 228 -5.89 2.53 24.48
C SER A 228 -5.08 1.39 23.87
N GLN A 229 -5.49 0.15 24.14
CA GLN A 229 -4.93 -1.03 23.45
C GLN A 229 -5.73 -1.38 22.19
N TYR A 230 -6.84 -0.69 21.94
CA TYR A 230 -7.69 -0.89 20.78
C TYR A 230 -7.14 -0.12 19.58
N ASP A 231 -6.82 -0.83 18.49
CA ASP A 231 -6.13 -0.25 17.33
C ASP A 231 -6.94 0.84 16.63
N LEU A 232 -8.28 0.71 16.61
CA LEU A 232 -9.16 1.68 15.96
C LEU A 232 -9.08 3.08 16.59
N ASP A 233 -8.70 3.19 17.86
CA ASP A 233 -8.60 4.48 18.56
C ASP A 233 -7.48 5.37 17.98
N TYR A 234 -6.55 4.77 17.24
CA TYR A 234 -5.43 5.48 16.62
C TYR A 234 -5.66 5.81 15.14
N VAL A 235 -6.73 5.30 14.51
CA VAL A 235 -6.99 5.49 13.06
C VAL A 235 -7.07 6.95 12.67
N PHE A 236 -7.73 7.77 13.48
CA PHE A 236 -7.90 9.18 13.18
C PHE A 236 -6.59 9.97 13.31
N ALA A 237 -5.78 9.68 14.34
CA ALA A 237 -4.46 10.26 14.48
C ALA A 237 -3.53 9.84 13.33
N HIS A 238 -3.58 8.57 12.96
CA HIS A 238 -2.86 8.04 11.82
C HIS A 238 -3.24 8.74 10.51
N ALA A 239 -4.53 8.80 10.18
CA ALA A 239 -5.04 9.44 8.97
C ALA A 239 -4.77 10.95 8.94
N SER A 240 -4.74 11.61 10.11
CA SER A 240 -4.36 13.02 10.21
C SER A 240 -2.89 13.23 9.81
N GLY A 241 -2.00 12.31 10.18
CA GLY A 241 -0.61 12.30 9.69
C GLY A 241 -0.52 12.08 8.18
N ILE A 242 -1.31 11.14 7.64
CA ILE A 242 -1.39 10.88 6.19
C ILE A 242 -1.75 12.18 5.44
N PHE A 243 -2.84 12.83 5.86
CA PHE A 243 -3.33 14.02 5.19
C PHE A 243 -2.40 15.22 5.35
N LEU A 244 -1.82 15.42 6.54
CA LEU A 244 -0.84 16.47 6.79
C LEU A 244 0.37 16.32 5.85
N MET A 245 0.98 15.15 5.82
CA MET A 245 2.16 14.90 5.00
C MET A 245 1.84 14.99 3.51
N SER A 246 0.70 14.44 3.08
CA SER A 246 0.25 14.59 1.70
C SER A 246 0.01 16.05 1.31
N THR A 247 -0.48 16.89 2.23
CA THR A 247 -0.66 18.31 1.98
C THR A 247 0.68 19.03 1.85
N ILE A 248 1.67 18.70 2.69
CA ILE A 248 3.04 19.22 2.58
C ILE A 248 3.62 18.90 1.19
N TYR A 249 3.48 17.66 0.74
CA TYR A 249 3.97 17.26 -0.58
C TYR A 249 3.25 17.96 -1.73
N PHE A 250 1.93 18.14 -1.63
CA PHE A 250 1.18 18.86 -2.64
C PHE A 250 1.53 20.36 -2.67
N LEU A 251 1.77 20.98 -1.52
CA LEU A 251 2.25 22.36 -1.44
C LEU A 251 3.65 22.51 -2.04
N ALA A 252 4.57 21.59 -1.70
CA ALA A 252 5.91 21.57 -2.29
C ALA A 252 5.85 21.41 -3.82
N TYR A 253 4.95 20.57 -4.31
CA TYR A 253 4.68 20.41 -5.75
C TYR A 253 4.14 21.71 -6.38
N CYS A 254 3.18 22.38 -5.75
CA CYS A 254 2.67 23.67 -6.22
C CYS A 254 3.77 24.74 -6.29
N ILE A 255 4.66 24.80 -5.29
CA ILE A 255 5.82 25.71 -5.29
C ILE A 255 6.76 25.37 -6.45
N ALA A 256 7.13 24.10 -6.61
CA ALA A 256 8.00 23.65 -7.69
C ALA A 256 7.41 23.93 -9.08
N MET A 257 6.09 23.81 -9.21
CA MET A 257 5.33 24.12 -10.44
C MET A 257 4.98 25.61 -10.57
N LYS A 258 5.54 26.49 -9.72
CA LYS A 258 5.28 27.95 -9.73
C LYS A 258 3.78 28.28 -9.75
N ASN A 259 3.03 27.59 -8.90
CA ASN A 259 1.58 27.67 -8.75
C ASN A 259 0.77 27.33 -10.00
N ASN A 260 1.33 26.54 -10.93
CA ASN A 260 0.64 25.93 -12.07
C ASN A 260 0.69 24.39 -11.98
N PRO A 261 0.11 23.77 -10.93
CA PRO A 261 0.11 22.32 -10.79
C PRO A 261 -0.69 21.65 -11.91
N LYS A 262 -0.25 20.47 -12.35
CA LYS A 262 -1.03 19.65 -13.29
C LYS A 262 -2.16 18.95 -12.54
N LEU A 263 -3.39 19.39 -12.77
CA LEU A 263 -4.58 18.81 -12.16
C LEU A 263 -5.29 17.88 -13.15
N TYR A 264 -5.79 16.77 -12.64
CA TYR A 264 -6.50 15.75 -13.42
C TYR A 264 -7.90 15.56 -12.82
N PRO A 265 -8.90 16.37 -13.24
CA PRO A 265 -10.23 16.36 -12.62
C PRO A 265 -10.94 15.00 -12.72
N GLU A 266 -10.73 14.28 -13.83
CA GLU A 266 -11.31 12.94 -14.04
C GLU A 266 -10.77 11.91 -13.03
N ALA A 267 -9.59 12.14 -12.46
CA ALA A 267 -8.99 11.28 -11.45
C ALA A 267 -9.54 11.54 -10.02
N VAL A 268 -10.32 12.61 -9.82
CA VAL A 268 -10.82 13.00 -8.48
C VAL A 268 -11.75 11.95 -7.90
N LEU A 269 -12.82 11.59 -8.61
CA LEU A 269 -13.79 10.59 -8.14
C LEU A 269 -13.18 9.19 -7.93
N PRO A 270 -12.40 8.62 -8.88
CA PRO A 270 -11.76 7.33 -8.65
C PRO A 270 -10.68 7.40 -7.56
N GLY A 271 -10.00 8.53 -7.39
CA GLY A 271 -9.06 8.75 -6.28
C GLY A 271 -9.74 8.80 -4.93
N PHE A 272 -10.88 9.48 -4.86
CA PHE A 272 -11.69 9.54 -3.65
C PHE A 272 -12.23 8.17 -3.27
N LEU A 273 -12.75 7.41 -4.23
CA LEU A 273 -13.17 6.02 -4.03
C LEU A 273 -12.01 5.14 -3.55
N SER A 274 -10.84 5.27 -4.17
CA SER A 274 -9.62 4.54 -3.77
C SER A 274 -9.26 4.78 -2.30
N GLY A 275 -9.32 6.04 -1.85
CA GLY A 275 -9.06 6.41 -0.47
C GLY A 275 -10.11 5.87 0.52
N ILE A 276 -11.39 5.87 0.15
CA ILE A 276 -12.44 5.23 0.97
C ILE A 276 -12.19 3.73 1.09
N LEU A 277 -11.93 3.04 -0.02
CA LEU A 277 -11.66 1.59 -0.01
C LEU A 277 -10.46 1.28 0.90
N TRP A 278 -9.40 2.07 0.82
CA TRP A 278 -8.24 1.94 1.70
C TRP A 278 -8.58 2.18 3.17
N ALA A 279 -9.34 3.22 3.50
CA ALA A 279 -9.69 3.53 4.89
C ALA A 279 -10.57 2.45 5.54
N ILE A 280 -11.55 1.92 4.79
CA ILE A 280 -12.37 0.80 5.25
C ILE A 280 -11.50 -0.44 5.44
N ALA A 281 -10.58 -0.74 4.51
CA ALA A 281 -9.65 -1.86 4.64
C ALA A 281 -8.77 -1.76 5.89
N THR A 282 -8.27 -0.56 6.21
CA THR A 282 -7.50 -0.29 7.43
C THR A 282 -8.34 -0.52 8.69
N CYS A 283 -9.59 -0.07 8.71
CA CYS A 283 -10.49 -0.34 9.84
C CYS A 283 -10.75 -1.85 10.00
N CYS A 284 -11.03 -2.55 8.90
CA CYS A 284 -11.20 -4.01 8.90
C CYS A 284 -9.93 -4.75 9.36
N TRP A 285 -8.73 -4.27 8.99
CA TRP A 285 -7.49 -4.81 9.51
C TRP A 285 -7.43 -4.68 11.03
N PHE A 286 -7.70 -3.50 11.57
CA PHE A 286 -7.66 -3.29 13.02
C PHE A 286 -8.70 -4.12 13.78
N ILE A 287 -9.90 -4.30 13.22
CA ILE A 287 -10.90 -5.23 13.78
C ILE A 287 -10.38 -6.68 13.74
N ALA A 288 -9.73 -7.09 12.66
CA ALA A 288 -9.13 -8.42 12.55
C ALA A 288 -7.98 -8.62 13.54
N ASN A 289 -7.13 -7.61 13.77
CA ASN A 289 -6.07 -7.66 14.78
C ASN A 289 -6.64 -7.87 16.18
N HIS A 290 -7.75 -7.21 16.51
CA HIS A 290 -8.42 -7.38 17.79
C HIS A 290 -9.02 -8.78 17.94
N SER A 291 -9.64 -9.32 16.88
CA SER A 291 -10.42 -10.55 16.95
C SER A 291 -9.60 -11.84 16.73
N LEU A 292 -8.58 -11.81 15.86
CA LEU A 292 -7.72 -12.96 15.55
C LEU A 292 -6.32 -12.87 16.18
N SER A 293 -5.99 -11.75 16.85
CA SER A 293 -4.62 -11.32 17.14
C SER A 293 -3.85 -10.90 15.88
N ALA A 294 -3.04 -9.84 16.03
CA ALA A 294 -2.14 -9.33 14.98
C ALA A 294 -1.24 -10.43 14.38
N VAL A 295 -0.94 -11.48 15.14
CA VAL A 295 -0.11 -12.61 14.74
C VAL A 295 -0.71 -13.41 13.60
N VAL A 296 -2.04 -13.53 13.59
CA VAL A 296 -2.78 -14.31 12.60
C VAL A 296 -3.24 -13.40 11.48
N SER A 297 -3.80 -12.23 11.81
CA SER A 297 -4.33 -11.28 10.83
C SER A 297 -3.23 -10.61 9.99
N PHE A 298 -2.07 -10.28 10.56
CA PHE A 298 -1.00 -9.57 9.84
C PHE A 298 -0.49 -10.37 8.64
N PRO A 299 -0.04 -11.63 8.76
CA PRO A 299 0.41 -12.39 7.59
C PRO A 299 -0.68 -12.60 6.52
N ILE A 300 -1.94 -12.74 6.94
CA ILE A 300 -3.08 -12.89 6.03
C ILE A 300 -3.31 -11.61 5.24
N ILE A 301 -3.37 -10.46 5.92
CA ILE A 301 -3.73 -9.17 5.33
C ILE A 301 -2.56 -8.54 4.56
N THR A 302 -1.30 -8.89 4.85
CA THR A 302 -0.16 -8.42 4.03
C THR A 302 0.07 -9.26 2.79
N ALA A 303 -0.23 -10.57 2.82
CA ALA A 303 -0.09 -11.46 1.67
C ALA A 303 -1.26 -11.38 0.68
N GLY A 304 -2.49 -11.36 1.20
CA GLY A 304 -3.70 -11.49 0.39
C GLY A 304 -3.92 -10.39 -0.66
N PRO A 305 -3.66 -9.09 -0.40
CA PRO A 305 -3.86 -8.02 -1.37
C PRO A 305 -3.04 -8.21 -2.65
N GLY A 306 -1.81 -8.73 -2.52
CA GLY A 306 -0.96 -9.05 -3.67
C GLY A 306 -1.59 -10.10 -4.58
N PHE A 307 -2.30 -11.08 -4.00
CA PHE A 307 -3.05 -12.07 -4.75
C PHE A 307 -4.21 -11.47 -5.54
N VAL A 308 -5.06 -10.69 -4.87
CA VAL A 308 -6.19 -10.01 -5.52
C VAL A 308 -5.70 -9.08 -6.63
N ALA A 309 -4.64 -8.32 -6.39
CA ALA A 309 -4.04 -7.42 -7.38
C ALA A 309 -3.47 -8.17 -8.59
N ALA A 310 -2.81 -9.31 -8.36
CA ALA A 310 -2.32 -10.15 -9.44
C ALA A 310 -3.47 -10.75 -10.27
N MET A 311 -4.59 -11.14 -9.64
CA MET A 311 -5.79 -11.57 -10.37
C MET A 311 -6.37 -10.45 -11.24
N TRP A 312 -6.42 -9.21 -10.74
CA TRP A 312 -6.78 -8.05 -11.57
C TRP A 312 -5.78 -7.84 -12.72
N GLY A 313 -4.49 -7.99 -12.44
CA GLY A 313 -3.41 -7.90 -13.42
C GLY A 313 -3.51 -8.95 -14.53
N VAL A 314 -3.90 -10.18 -14.22
CA VAL A 314 -4.06 -11.27 -15.19
C VAL A 314 -5.36 -11.16 -15.97
N PHE A 315 -6.50 -11.05 -15.29
CA PHE A 315 -7.81 -11.19 -15.92
C PHE A 315 -8.33 -9.89 -16.54
N MET A 316 -8.11 -8.75 -15.90
CA MET A 316 -8.73 -7.48 -16.32
C MET A 316 -7.75 -6.60 -17.08
N PHE A 317 -6.57 -6.35 -16.53
CA PHE A 317 -5.57 -5.48 -17.14
C PHE A 317 -4.67 -6.19 -18.15
N LYS A 318 -4.61 -7.53 -18.08
CA LYS A 318 -3.73 -8.36 -18.91
C LYS A 318 -2.27 -7.88 -18.91
N GLU A 319 -1.81 -7.41 -17.75
CA GLU A 319 -0.44 -6.95 -17.50
C GLU A 319 0.53 -8.12 -17.35
N ILE A 320 0.06 -9.21 -16.76
CA ILE A 320 0.84 -10.43 -16.54
C ILE A 320 0.35 -11.44 -17.56
N GLN A 321 1.14 -11.70 -18.60
CA GLN A 321 0.79 -12.66 -19.66
C GLN A 321 1.87 -13.72 -19.86
N GLY A 322 1.46 -14.89 -20.35
CA GLY A 322 2.35 -15.99 -20.73
C GLY A 322 2.50 -17.07 -19.66
N GLN A 323 2.64 -18.31 -20.12
CA GLN A 323 2.68 -19.51 -19.25
C GLN A 323 3.79 -19.46 -18.20
N GLN A 324 4.97 -18.96 -18.56
CA GLN A 324 6.09 -18.81 -17.62
C GLN A 324 5.77 -17.82 -16.49
N ASN A 325 5.15 -16.68 -16.82
CA ASN A 325 4.75 -15.69 -15.81
C ASN A 325 3.64 -16.23 -14.90
N TYR A 326 2.67 -16.98 -15.44
CA TYR A 326 1.63 -17.62 -14.63
C TYR A 326 2.21 -18.66 -13.67
N LEU A 327 3.15 -19.50 -14.13
CA LEU A 327 3.81 -20.49 -13.28
C LEU A 327 4.65 -19.81 -12.18
N LEU A 328 5.43 -18.78 -12.52
CA LEU A 328 6.20 -18.00 -11.54
C LEU A 328 5.30 -17.34 -10.49
N MET A 329 4.17 -16.79 -10.92
CA MET A 329 3.21 -16.15 -10.04
C MET A 329 2.55 -17.17 -9.09
N ILE A 330 2.08 -18.31 -9.59
CA ILE A 330 1.53 -19.40 -8.75
C ILE A 330 2.58 -19.88 -7.75
N PHE A 331 3.82 -20.08 -8.21
CA PHE A 331 4.91 -20.51 -7.35
C PHE A 331 5.23 -19.48 -6.25
N ALA A 332 5.30 -18.19 -6.61
CA ALA A 332 5.47 -17.10 -5.65
C ALA A 332 4.34 -17.08 -4.61
N PHE A 333 3.08 -17.26 -5.03
CA PHE A 333 1.95 -17.32 -4.09
C PHE A 333 2.00 -18.50 -3.15
N CYS A 334 2.34 -19.69 -3.63
CA CYS A 334 2.52 -20.86 -2.78
C CYS A 334 3.58 -20.60 -1.70
N ILE A 335 4.69 -19.94 -2.06
CA ILE A 335 5.76 -19.59 -1.12
C ILE A 335 5.29 -18.52 -0.13
N ILE A 336 4.60 -17.46 -0.58
CA ILE A 336 4.06 -16.41 0.30
C ILE A 336 3.09 -17.02 1.31
N LEU A 337 2.16 -17.87 0.85
CA LEU A 337 1.17 -18.51 1.71
C LEU A 337 1.84 -19.44 2.72
N THR A 338 2.81 -20.24 2.27
CA THR A 338 3.57 -21.13 3.16
C THR A 338 4.35 -20.30 4.19
N GLY A 339 5.00 -19.22 3.78
CA GLY A 339 5.73 -18.32 4.68
C GLY A 339 4.82 -17.67 5.72
N ALA A 340 3.65 -17.17 5.30
CA ALA A 340 2.65 -16.59 6.18
C ALA A 340 2.13 -17.62 7.22
N LEU A 341 1.85 -18.85 6.79
CA LEU A 341 1.41 -19.93 7.66
C LEU A 341 2.50 -20.35 8.65
N CYS A 342 3.76 -20.48 8.20
CA CYS A 342 4.89 -20.77 9.08
C CYS A 342 5.04 -19.70 10.17
N THR A 343 4.96 -18.41 9.81
CA THR A 343 5.02 -17.31 10.77
C THR A 343 3.84 -17.36 11.74
N ALA A 344 2.62 -17.58 11.26
CA ALA A 344 1.43 -17.67 12.11
C ALA A 344 1.51 -18.85 13.12
N PHE A 345 1.88 -20.05 12.65
CA PHE A 345 2.00 -21.25 13.49
C PHE A 345 3.24 -21.25 14.39
N SER A 346 4.18 -20.32 14.20
CA SER A 346 5.37 -20.22 15.07
C SER A 346 5.08 -19.70 16.48
N LYS A 347 3.90 -19.10 16.69
CA LYS A 347 3.44 -18.61 18.00
C LYS A 347 2.66 -19.63 18.84
N THR A 348 2.16 -20.69 18.21
CA THR A 348 1.51 -21.83 18.88
C THR A 348 2.51 -22.90 19.26
#